data_AF-A0A9P0B7E1-F1
#
_entry.id   AF-A0A9P0B7E1-F1
#
_cell.length_a   1.000
_cell.length_b   1.000
_cell.length_c   1.000
_cell.angle_alpha   90.00
_cell.angle_beta   90.00
_cell.angle_gamma   90.00
#
_symmetry.space_group_name_H-M   'P 1'
#
loop_
_entity.id
_entity.type
_entity.pdbx_description
1 polymer ?
#
loop_
_entity_poly.entity_id
_entity_poly.type
_entity_poly.pdbx_seq_one_letter_code
_entity_poly.pdbx_strand_id
1 'polypeptide(L)'
;EGPYFNKFSGNPVNPGLSFFPKINKGSSVIWYSTTTTGEGYMKIVDYTTVIEDKLKVYDTHLENMNNSSYTVDCETPGFKKGSDDVCRFKRESLGNCSSGSFGYDDMQPCFYLKINKRIWVHCKGKRAADVEHMGIIDYYPYQGFSGYYFPHFSIHSYFSPLVAIKFRNLTSK
;
A
#
# COMPACT_ATOMS: atom_id res chain seq x y z
N GLU A 1 12.94 -21.99 27.82
CA GLU A 1 13.61 -22.25 26.53
C GLU A 1 12.98 -21.34 25.48
N GLY A 2 13.70 -20.31 25.05
CA GLY A 2 13.18 -19.31 24.11
C GLY A 2 13.51 -19.69 22.66
N PRO A 3 12.74 -19.24 21.66
CA PRO A 3 12.99 -19.62 20.28
C PRO A 3 14.32 -19.02 19.79
N TYR A 4 15.15 -19.90 19.25
CA TYR A 4 16.41 -19.57 18.58
C TYR A 4 16.13 -18.65 17.38
N PHE A 5 16.41 -17.35 17.54
CA PHE A 5 16.57 -16.46 16.40
C PHE A 5 17.92 -16.74 15.77
N ASN A 6 17.93 -17.41 14.61
CA ASN A 6 19.11 -17.44 13.75
C ASN A 6 19.45 -15.99 13.39
N LYS A 7 20.54 -15.50 14.00
CA LYS A 7 21.13 -14.19 13.74
C LYS A 7 21.73 -14.26 12.34
N PHE A 8 20.99 -13.81 11.33
CA PHE A 8 21.53 -13.68 9.98
C PHE A 8 22.71 -12.70 10.00
N SER A 9 23.93 -13.24 9.92
CA SER A 9 25.17 -12.49 9.68
C SER A 9 25.23 -12.12 8.20
N GLY A 10 24.52 -11.06 7.83
CA GLY A 10 24.65 -10.35 6.57
C GLY A 10 24.34 -8.88 6.82
N ASN A 11 24.99 -7.96 6.09
CA ASN A 11 24.67 -6.54 6.17
C ASN A 11 23.15 -6.33 6.18
N PRO A 12 22.57 -5.52 7.09
CA PRO A 12 21.13 -5.31 7.12
C PRO A 12 20.68 -4.77 5.76
N VAL A 13 20.09 -5.64 4.94
CA VAL A 13 19.55 -5.26 3.64
C VAL A 13 18.38 -4.32 3.91
N ASN A 14 18.55 -3.04 3.59
CA ASN A 14 17.47 -2.07 3.68
C ASN A 14 16.39 -2.46 2.66
N PRO A 15 15.16 -2.76 3.09
CA PRO A 15 14.12 -3.15 2.17
C PRO A 15 13.79 -1.97 1.24
N GLY A 16 13.67 -2.26 -0.06
CA GLY A 16 13.18 -1.26 -1.01
C GLY A 16 11.72 -0.93 -0.73
N LEU A 17 11.43 0.35 -0.52
CA LEU A 17 10.05 0.87 -0.51
C LEU A 17 9.62 1.15 -1.94
N SER A 18 8.52 0.54 -2.37
CA SER A 18 7.91 0.80 -3.67
C SER A 18 6.56 1.48 -3.50
N PHE A 19 6.13 2.23 -4.51
CA PHE A 19 4.81 2.86 -4.53
C PHE A 19 4.16 2.78 -5.91
N PHE A 20 2.83 2.87 -5.94
CA PHE A 20 2.01 2.96 -7.16
C PHE A 20 0.79 3.87 -6.90
N PRO A 21 0.12 4.42 -7.92
CA PRO A 21 0.35 4.22 -9.35
C PRO A 21 1.55 4.99 -9.91
N LYS A 22 2.29 4.34 -10.82
CA LYS A 22 3.36 4.95 -11.62
C LYS A 22 3.03 4.76 -13.09
N ILE A 23 2.55 5.83 -13.73
CA ILE A 23 2.25 5.81 -15.18
C ILE A 23 3.56 5.90 -15.98
N ASN A 24 4.42 6.84 -15.60
CA ASN A 24 5.73 7.01 -16.20
C ASN A 24 6.77 6.19 -15.43
N LYS A 25 7.25 5.08 -16.00
CA LYS A 25 8.16 4.14 -15.33
C LYS A 25 9.48 4.77 -14.84
N GLY A 26 9.93 5.86 -15.48
CA GLY A 26 11.14 6.61 -15.10
C GLY A 26 10.89 7.80 -14.16
N SER A 27 9.63 8.06 -13.77
CA SER A 27 9.26 9.22 -12.96
C SER A 27 8.49 8.80 -11.72
N SER A 28 8.70 9.54 -10.62
CA SER A 28 7.89 9.44 -9.42
C SER A 28 6.72 10.44 -9.41
N VAL A 29 6.54 11.21 -10.47
CA VAL A 29 5.54 12.28 -10.56
C VAL A 29 4.16 11.68 -10.82
N ILE A 30 3.20 12.05 -9.97
CA ILE A 30 1.77 11.89 -10.20
C ILE A 30 1.25 13.26 -10.63
N TRP A 31 0.72 13.36 -11.84
CA TRP A 31 0.25 14.61 -12.43
C TRP A 31 -0.95 14.31 -13.32
N TYR A 32 -2.11 14.80 -12.90
CA TYR A 32 -3.37 14.57 -13.61
C TYR A 32 -4.21 15.83 -13.60
N SER A 33 -5.18 15.89 -14.53
CA SER A 33 -6.21 16.92 -14.54
C SER A 33 -7.58 16.29 -14.44
N THR A 34 -8.50 16.97 -13.75
CA THR A 34 -9.93 16.66 -13.73
C THR A 34 -10.65 17.27 -14.95
N THR A 35 -10.04 18.25 -15.62
CA THR A 35 -10.57 18.86 -16.84
C THR A 35 -10.06 18.14 -18.09
N THR A 36 -10.97 17.81 -19.00
CA THR A 36 -10.70 17.07 -20.25
C THR A 36 -10.11 17.92 -21.37
N THR A 37 -9.85 19.21 -21.12
CA THR A 37 -9.54 20.23 -22.13
C THR A 37 -8.06 20.58 -22.28
N GLY A 38 -7.16 19.99 -21.50
CA GLY A 38 -5.71 20.25 -21.59
C GLY A 38 -4.95 19.12 -22.29
N GLU A 39 -4.23 19.43 -23.37
CA GLU A 39 -3.22 18.53 -23.93
C GLU A 39 -2.02 18.39 -22.96
N GLY A 40 -1.50 17.18 -22.79
CA GLY A 40 -0.29 16.90 -21.98
C GLY A 40 -0.52 16.42 -20.54
N TYR A 41 -1.76 16.38 -20.05
CA TYR A 41 -2.09 15.82 -18.74
C TYR A 41 -2.42 14.32 -18.85
N MET A 42 -2.05 13.55 -17.83
CA MET A 42 -2.59 12.20 -17.68
C MET A 42 -4.03 12.28 -17.20
N LYS A 43 -4.87 11.38 -17.71
CA LYS A 43 -6.28 11.34 -17.35
C LYS A 43 -6.46 10.56 -16.06
N ILE A 44 -7.51 10.88 -15.31
CA ILE A 44 -7.90 10.11 -14.11
C ILE A 44 -7.96 8.61 -14.41
N VAL A 45 -8.53 8.24 -15.56
CA VAL A 45 -8.67 6.84 -15.99
C VAL A 45 -7.33 6.10 -16.10
N ASP A 46 -6.25 6.78 -16.46
CA ASP A 46 -4.93 6.15 -16.57
C ASP A 46 -4.43 5.70 -15.20
N TYR A 47 -4.66 6.53 -14.17
CA TYR A 47 -4.30 6.23 -12.80
C TYR A 47 -5.22 5.16 -12.18
N THR A 48 -6.54 5.32 -12.31
CA THR A 48 -7.50 4.39 -11.71
C THR A 48 -7.36 3.00 -12.31
N THR A 49 -7.09 2.88 -13.61
CA THR A 49 -6.88 1.58 -14.27
C THR A 49 -5.64 0.87 -13.72
N VAL A 50 -4.53 1.60 -13.53
CA VAL A 50 -3.31 1.02 -12.94
C VAL A 50 -3.51 0.62 -11.49
N ILE A 51 -4.26 1.41 -10.71
CA ILE A 51 -4.59 1.06 -9.33
C ILE A 51 -5.44 -0.21 -9.30
N GLU A 52 -6.53 -0.26 -10.06
CA GLU A 52 -7.44 -1.40 -10.10
C GLU A 52 -6.72 -2.69 -10.54
N ASP A 53 -5.85 -2.61 -11.56
CA ASP A 53 -5.04 -3.74 -12.01
C ASP A 53 -4.10 -4.28 -10.91
N LYS A 54 -3.58 -3.41 -10.04
CA LYS A 54 -2.75 -3.81 -8.91
C LYS A 54 -3.55 -4.32 -7.72
N LEU A 55 -4.75 -3.80 -7.49
CA LEU A 55 -5.59 -4.19 -6.36
C LEU A 55 -6.37 -5.50 -6.61
N LYS A 56 -6.83 -5.78 -7.83
CA LYS A 56 -7.59 -7.00 -8.16
C LYS A 56 -6.84 -8.31 -7.85
N VAL A 57 -5.51 -8.25 -7.81
CA VAL A 57 -4.67 -9.41 -7.46
C VAL A 57 -4.87 -9.81 -6.00
N TYR A 58 -5.19 -8.86 -5.12
CA TYR A 58 -5.52 -9.17 -3.73
C TYR A 58 -6.90 -9.83 -3.61
N ASP A 59 -7.85 -9.46 -4.46
CA ASP A 59 -9.20 -10.07 -4.47
C ASP A 59 -9.13 -11.54 -4.88
N THR A 60 -8.48 -11.83 -6.02
CA THR A 60 -8.27 -13.21 -6.50
C THR A 60 -7.42 -14.04 -5.54
N HIS A 61 -6.46 -13.42 -4.85
CA HIS A 61 -5.68 -14.11 -3.83
C HIS A 61 -6.54 -14.53 -2.64
N LEU A 62 -7.42 -13.65 -2.16
CA LEU A 62 -8.34 -13.97 -1.08
C LEU A 62 -9.27 -15.11 -1.45
N GLU A 63 -9.81 -15.13 -2.67
CA GLU A 63 -10.66 -16.22 -3.18
C GLU A 63 -9.94 -17.57 -3.18
N ASN A 64 -8.71 -17.61 -3.70
CA ASN A 64 -7.89 -18.83 -3.71
C ASN A 64 -7.51 -19.29 -2.30
N MET A 65 -7.37 -18.35 -1.36
CA MET A 65 -7.01 -18.64 0.03
C MET A 65 -8.19 -19.10 0.88
N ASN A 66 -9.44 -18.76 0.53
CA ASN A 66 -10.61 -19.17 1.31
C ASN A 66 -10.77 -20.70 1.41
N ASN A 67 -10.18 -21.45 0.48
CA ASN A 67 -10.15 -22.92 0.47
C ASN A 67 -8.92 -23.52 1.18
N SER A 68 -8.09 -22.70 1.82
CA SER A 68 -6.82 -23.11 2.41
C SER A 68 -6.84 -23.09 3.94
N SER A 69 -6.45 -24.21 4.56
CA SER A 69 -6.36 -24.39 6.01
C SER A 69 -5.27 -23.56 6.69
N TYR A 70 -4.29 -23.00 5.96
CA TYR A 70 -3.13 -22.29 6.53
C TYR A 70 -3.23 -20.76 6.46
N THR A 71 -4.38 -20.22 6.03
CA THR A 71 -4.57 -18.79 5.81
C THR A 71 -5.52 -18.20 6.85
N VAL A 72 -5.10 -17.11 7.49
CA VAL A 72 -5.72 -16.61 8.71
C VAL A 72 -5.89 -15.10 8.72
N ASP A 73 -6.85 -14.63 9.51
CA ASP A 73 -7.05 -13.20 9.77
C ASP A 73 -6.18 -12.75 10.95
N CYS A 74 -5.07 -12.10 10.61
CA CYS A 74 -4.07 -11.67 11.58
C CYS A 74 -4.40 -10.36 12.29
N GLU A 75 -5.46 -9.65 11.89
CA GLU A 75 -5.83 -8.36 12.49
C GLU A 75 -6.76 -8.55 13.70
N THR A 76 -7.22 -9.77 13.94
CA THR A 76 -8.06 -10.13 15.08
C THR A 76 -7.32 -9.86 16.41
N PRO A 77 -7.93 -9.10 17.35
CA PRO A 77 -7.31 -8.85 18.66
C PRO A 77 -6.94 -10.15 19.38
N GLY A 78 -5.69 -10.22 19.86
CA GLY A 78 -5.16 -11.40 20.56
C GLY A 78 -4.65 -12.52 19.67
N PHE A 79 -4.67 -12.37 18.34
CA PHE A 79 -4.12 -13.34 17.42
C PHE A 79 -2.59 -13.52 17.62
N LYS A 80 -2.16 -14.77 17.76
CA LYS A 80 -0.75 -15.16 17.83
C LYS A 80 -0.42 -15.98 16.59
N LYS A 81 0.41 -15.41 15.72
CA LYS A 81 0.81 -16.05 14.45
C LYS A 81 1.58 -17.35 14.70
N GLY A 82 1.08 -18.46 14.15
CA GLY A 82 1.78 -19.73 14.05
C GLY A 82 2.92 -19.70 13.02
N SER A 83 3.74 -20.76 12.98
CA SER A 83 4.87 -20.86 12.05
C SER A 83 4.44 -20.92 10.58
N ASP A 84 3.31 -21.57 10.30
CA ASP A 84 2.82 -21.85 8.94
C ASP A 84 1.66 -20.91 8.52
N ASP A 85 1.26 -20.01 9.42
CA ASP A 85 0.14 -19.10 9.21
C ASP A 85 0.48 -18.01 8.18
N VAL A 86 -0.37 -17.90 7.16
CA VAL A 86 -0.30 -16.84 6.16
C VAL A 86 -1.41 -15.83 6.39
N CYS A 87 -1.00 -14.60 6.74
CA CYS A 87 -1.94 -13.50 6.94
C CYS A 87 -2.56 -13.05 5.63
N ARG A 88 -3.90 -13.06 5.59
CA ARG A 88 -4.67 -12.48 4.48
C ARG A 88 -4.59 -10.95 4.52
N PHE A 89 -4.47 -10.31 3.36
CA PHE A 89 -4.58 -8.86 3.23
C PHE A 89 -5.90 -8.53 2.54
N LYS A 90 -6.80 -7.86 3.26
CA LYS A 90 -8.12 -7.47 2.78
C LYS A 90 -8.03 -6.13 2.07
N ARG A 91 -8.42 -6.05 0.81
CA ARG A 91 -8.45 -4.80 0.04
C ARG A 91 -9.33 -3.74 0.72
N GLU A 92 -10.37 -4.17 1.41
CA GLU A 92 -11.32 -3.35 2.17
C GLU A 92 -10.63 -2.58 3.31
N SER A 93 -9.50 -3.09 3.83
CA SER A 93 -8.71 -2.40 4.85
C SER A 93 -8.12 -1.07 4.36
N LEU A 94 -8.09 -0.85 3.03
CA LEU A 94 -7.63 0.40 2.41
C LEU A 94 -8.69 1.54 2.49
N GLY A 95 -9.83 1.31 3.13
CA GLY A 95 -10.84 2.34 3.41
C GLY A 95 -11.37 2.98 2.12
N ASN A 96 -11.39 4.31 2.06
CA ASN A 96 -11.83 5.04 0.85
C ASN A 96 -10.90 4.87 -0.35
N CYS A 97 -9.72 4.27 -0.17
CA CYS A 97 -8.80 3.90 -1.24
C CYS A 97 -9.01 2.45 -1.69
N SER A 98 -10.04 1.75 -1.23
CA SER A 98 -10.28 0.37 -1.65
C SER A 98 -10.93 0.29 -3.03
N SER A 99 -11.78 1.23 -3.45
CA SER A 99 -12.54 1.11 -4.70
C SER A 99 -12.92 2.47 -5.31
N GLY A 100 -13.52 2.44 -6.51
CA GLY A 100 -14.04 3.62 -7.20
C GLY A 100 -12.95 4.40 -7.94
N SER A 101 -12.99 5.73 -7.79
CA SER A 101 -12.02 6.67 -8.38
C SER A 101 -10.73 6.81 -7.58
N PHE A 102 -10.63 6.16 -6.41
CA PHE A 102 -9.51 6.29 -5.48
C PHE A 102 -9.20 7.75 -5.09
N GLY A 103 -10.23 8.58 -5.05
CA GLY A 103 -10.18 10.00 -4.72
C GLY A 103 -9.56 10.91 -5.79
N TYR A 104 -9.32 10.39 -7.00
CA TYR A 104 -8.80 11.20 -8.10
C TYR A 104 -9.82 12.20 -8.66
N ASP A 105 -11.12 11.91 -8.55
CA ASP A 105 -12.22 12.82 -8.89
C ASP A 105 -12.30 14.04 -7.96
N ASP A 106 -12.13 13.80 -6.66
CA ASP A 106 -12.30 14.82 -5.61
C ASP A 106 -11.00 15.61 -5.31
N MET A 107 -9.96 15.47 -6.15
CA MET A 107 -8.61 15.99 -5.90
C MET A 107 -7.99 15.50 -4.58
N GLN A 108 -8.40 14.32 -4.12
CA GLN A 108 -7.94 13.65 -2.92
C GLN A 108 -7.30 12.29 -3.24
N PRO A 109 -6.25 12.25 -4.06
CA PRO A 109 -5.77 11.02 -4.67
C PRO A 109 -5.15 10.08 -3.63
N CYS A 110 -5.43 8.79 -3.79
CA CYS A 110 -4.77 7.71 -3.08
C CYS A 110 -3.56 7.19 -3.86
N PHE A 111 -2.45 6.96 -3.16
CA PHE A 111 -1.33 6.16 -3.66
C PHE A 111 -0.93 5.13 -2.60
N TYR A 112 -0.30 4.05 -3.04
CA TYR A 112 -0.12 2.85 -2.24
C TYR A 112 1.35 2.56 -2.09
N LEU A 113 1.75 2.27 -0.86
CA LEU A 113 3.09 1.79 -0.54
C LEU A 113 3.08 0.27 -0.43
N LYS A 114 4.18 -0.34 -0.90
CA LYS A 114 4.47 -1.77 -0.77
C LYS A 114 5.90 -1.96 -0.29
N ILE A 115 6.08 -2.76 0.75
CA ILE A 115 7.38 -3.09 1.34
C ILE A 115 7.41 -4.53 1.85
N ASN A 116 8.62 -5.05 2.08
CA ASN A 116 8.87 -6.40 2.58
C ASN A 116 9.35 -6.43 4.05
N LYS A 117 9.04 -5.43 4.88
CA LYS A 117 9.37 -5.39 6.33
C LYS A 117 8.35 -4.62 7.17
N ARG A 118 8.33 -4.88 8.48
CA ARG A 118 7.65 -4.06 9.50
C ARG A 118 8.29 -2.66 9.55
N ILE A 119 7.55 -1.63 9.15
CA ILE A 119 8.01 -0.24 9.25
C ILE A 119 6.86 0.69 9.64
N TRP A 120 7.19 1.78 10.32
CA TRP A 120 6.32 2.95 10.42
C TRP A 120 6.47 3.82 9.17
N VAL A 121 5.37 4.42 8.69
CA VAL A 121 5.39 5.27 7.50
C VAL A 121 5.09 6.71 7.89
N HIS A 122 5.90 7.65 7.42
CA HIS A 122 5.63 9.08 7.60
C HIS A 122 5.91 9.83 6.30
N CYS A 123 4.95 10.65 5.86
CA CYS A 123 5.05 11.44 4.65
C CYS A 123 5.24 12.91 5.03
N LYS A 124 6.21 13.57 4.40
CA LYS A 124 6.51 14.98 4.61
C LYS A 124 6.89 15.65 3.30
N GLY A 125 6.51 16.91 3.14
CA GLY A 125 6.93 17.76 2.03
C GLY A 125 8.45 17.98 2.02
N LYS A 126 9.06 17.95 0.84
CA LYS A 126 10.52 18.09 0.69
C LYS A 126 10.98 19.53 0.91
N ARG A 127 10.19 20.50 0.46
CA ARG A 127 10.42 21.95 0.59
C ARG A 127 9.33 22.59 1.44
N ALA A 128 9.57 23.81 1.94
CA ALA A 128 8.59 24.57 2.73
C ALA A 128 7.25 24.73 1.98
N ALA A 129 7.31 25.11 0.70
CA ALA A 129 6.13 25.17 -0.15
C ALA A 129 5.43 23.80 -0.26
N ASP A 130 6.17 22.69 -0.37
CA ASP A 130 5.53 21.37 -0.44
C ASP A 130 4.77 21.07 0.86
N VAL A 131 5.35 21.41 2.02
CA VAL A 131 4.71 21.21 3.34
C VAL A 131 3.41 22.01 3.44
N GLU A 132 3.39 23.23 2.94
CA GLU A 132 2.21 24.10 2.95
C GLU A 132 1.08 23.57 2.04
N HIS A 133 1.41 23.04 0.86
CA HIS A 133 0.41 22.56 -0.11
C HIS A 133 0.06 21.06 0.03
N MET A 134 0.76 20.30 0.87
CA MET A 134 0.53 18.86 1.08
C MET A 134 -0.79 18.57 1.80
N GLY A 135 -1.21 19.48 2.67
CA GLY A 135 -2.43 19.35 3.47
C GLY A 135 -2.41 18.16 4.43
N ILE A 136 -3.61 17.68 4.78
CA ILE A 136 -3.80 16.54 5.69
C ILE A 136 -3.68 15.23 4.92
N ILE A 137 -3.03 14.24 5.56
CA ILE A 137 -2.81 12.91 5.00
C ILE A 137 -3.46 11.87 5.89
N ASP A 138 -4.26 11.02 5.27
CA ASP A 138 -4.73 9.79 5.91
C ASP A 138 -3.88 8.60 5.50
N TYR A 139 -3.78 7.64 6.41
CA TYR A 139 -3.15 6.34 6.17
C TYR A 139 -4.19 5.24 6.39
N TYR A 140 -4.30 4.32 5.44
CA TYR A 140 -5.17 3.16 5.54
C TYR A 140 -4.37 1.86 5.37
N PRO A 141 -4.63 0.82 6.18
CA PRO A 141 -5.53 0.81 7.34
C PRO A 141 -4.99 1.60 8.56
N TYR A 142 -3.67 1.75 8.65
CA TYR A 142 -2.99 2.51 9.69
C TYR A 142 -1.63 2.99 9.17
N GLN A 143 -0.94 3.81 9.97
CA GLN A 143 0.31 4.47 9.59
C GLN A 143 1.54 3.54 9.63
N GLY A 144 1.54 2.49 8.81
CA GLY A 144 2.67 1.58 8.68
C GLY A 144 2.30 0.17 8.27
N PHE A 145 3.29 -0.71 8.26
CA PHE A 145 3.14 -2.11 7.93
C PHE A 145 3.30 -2.95 9.18
N SER A 146 2.24 -3.65 9.59
CA SER A 146 2.32 -4.48 10.79
C SER A 146 3.22 -5.69 10.60
N GLY A 147 3.83 -6.09 11.72
CA GLY A 147 4.74 -7.22 11.79
C GLY A 147 4.10 -8.57 11.53
N TYR A 148 2.78 -8.74 11.68
CA TYR A 148 2.15 -10.05 11.47
C TYR A 148 2.28 -10.52 10.01
N TYR A 149 2.40 -9.60 9.05
CA TYR A 149 2.69 -9.92 7.66
C TYR A 149 4.11 -10.46 7.41
N PHE A 150 5.01 -10.42 8.41
CA PHE A 150 6.43 -10.77 8.28
C PHE A 150 6.85 -11.80 9.35
N PRO A 151 7.96 -12.54 9.15
CA PRO A 151 8.76 -12.64 7.92
C PRO A 151 8.07 -13.51 6.86
N HIS A 152 8.51 -13.41 5.61
CA HIS A 152 8.00 -14.23 4.52
C HIS A 152 8.67 -15.60 4.54
N PHE A 153 8.05 -16.57 5.20
CA PHE A 153 8.57 -17.94 5.26
C PHE A 153 7.71 -18.95 4.47
N SER A 154 6.66 -18.47 3.81
CA SER A 154 5.73 -19.33 3.08
C SER A 154 6.23 -19.62 1.67
N ILE A 155 6.30 -20.91 1.35
CA ILE A 155 6.44 -21.48 0.00
C ILE A 155 5.15 -21.25 -0.83
N HIS A 156 4.03 -21.01 -0.14
CA HIS A 156 2.71 -20.79 -0.71
C HIS A 156 2.43 -19.29 -0.90
N SER A 157 1.83 -18.96 -2.05
CA SER A 157 1.50 -17.62 -2.55
C SER A 157 1.24 -16.57 -1.45
N TYR A 158 2.23 -15.69 -1.21
CA TYR A 158 2.16 -14.58 -0.27
C TYR A 158 2.13 -13.24 -1.01
N PHE A 159 1.28 -12.31 -0.58
CA PHE A 159 1.27 -10.93 -1.07
C PHE A 159 1.65 -9.96 0.05
N SER A 160 2.59 -9.06 -0.25
CA SER A 160 2.98 -8.01 0.69
C SER A 160 1.78 -7.12 1.01
N PRO A 161 1.57 -6.73 2.27
CA PRO A 161 0.53 -5.78 2.63
C PRO A 161 0.73 -4.44 1.92
N LEU A 162 -0.36 -3.69 1.80
CA LEU A 162 -0.36 -2.34 1.28
C LEU A 162 -0.72 -1.34 2.37
N VAL A 163 -0.18 -0.12 2.23
CA VAL A 163 -0.66 1.05 2.95
C VAL A 163 -1.09 2.07 1.91
N ALA A 164 -2.36 2.48 1.93
CA ALA A 164 -2.83 3.60 1.13
C ALA A 164 -2.58 4.92 1.87
N ILE A 165 -2.14 5.91 1.12
CA ILE A 165 -1.92 7.27 1.56
C ILE A 165 -2.87 8.14 0.76
N LYS A 166 -3.79 8.82 1.45
CA LYS A 166 -4.77 9.72 0.84
C LYS A 166 -4.45 11.15 1.22
N PHE A 167 -4.25 12.01 0.24
CA PHE A 167 -4.21 13.45 0.49
C PHE A 167 -5.64 14.01 0.55
N ARG A 168 -5.93 14.88 1.52
CA ARG A 168 -7.27 15.49 1.66
C ARG A 168 -7.39 16.90 1.08
N ASN A 169 -6.31 17.68 1.08
CA ASN A 169 -6.31 19.08 0.68
C ASN A 169 -5.04 19.40 -0.11
N LEU A 170 -4.92 18.82 -1.31
CA LEU A 170 -3.91 19.28 -2.26
C LEU A 170 -4.39 20.59 -2.87
N THR A 171 -3.73 21.69 -2.51
CA THR A 171 -3.96 22.98 -3.15
C THR A 171 -3.17 23.01 -4.46
N SER A 172 -3.85 23.26 -5.59
CA SER A 172 -3.13 23.50 -6.85
C SER A 172 -2.37 24.82 -6.76
N LYS A 173 -1.20 24.87 -7.40
CA LYS A 173 -0.62 26.13 -7.83
C LYS A 173 -1.31 26.63 -9.09
#